data_AF-A0A0Q2XFK1-F1
#
_entry.id   AF-A0A0Q2XFK1-F1
#
_cell.length_a   1.000
_cell.length_b   1.000
_cell.length_c   1.000
_cell.angle_alpha   90.00
_cell.angle_beta   90.00
_cell.angle_gamma   90.00
#
_symmetry.space_group_name_H-M   'P 1'
#
loop_
_entity.id
_entity.type
_entity.pdbx_description
1 polymer ?
#
loop_
_entity_poly.entity_id
_entity_poly.type
_entity_poly.pdbx_seq_one_letter_code
_entity_poly.pdbx_strand_id
1 'polypeptide(L)'
;MAQYFTPTFLNAAGQIVAALDPEDYGSGLKLMGHTRADAPLMSAVAAILSLDGALRVAWAGDYADNEPGRGTNLYFLIEDRHFVRFEGLVFPGVEPNRKTPRPSAVCDYICNLDKQQYIHIPSLGIDFDGWRRTPLPLLTAEYGAPQPDAPPNNVGTWARDRICYTQTPPSPGWTPAPPTAC
;
A
#
# COMPACT_ATOMS: atom_id res chain seq x y z
N MET A 1 17.80 5.85 -13.11
CA MET A 1 16.64 4.98 -13.41
C MET A 1 15.83 4.87 -12.13
N ALA A 2 14.54 5.21 -12.18
CA ALA A 2 13.69 5.17 -11.00
C ALA A 2 13.20 3.74 -10.74
N GLN A 3 12.93 3.40 -9.49
CA GLN A 3 12.44 2.08 -9.04
C GLN A 3 10.94 1.89 -9.38
N TYR A 4 10.50 0.65 -9.60
CA TYR A 4 9.09 0.26 -9.74
C TYR A 4 8.57 -0.40 -8.46
N PHE A 5 7.27 -0.27 -8.20
CA PHE A 5 6.67 -0.81 -6.97
C PHE A 5 5.33 -1.47 -7.23
N THR A 6 5.04 -2.53 -6.46
CA THR A 6 3.78 -3.28 -6.51
C THR A 6 3.21 -3.41 -5.10
N PRO A 7 2.01 -2.87 -4.81
CA PRO A 7 1.31 -3.14 -3.56
C PRO A 7 1.11 -4.65 -3.38
N THR A 8 1.69 -5.20 -2.32
CA THR A 8 1.77 -6.64 -2.06
C THR A 8 1.31 -6.93 -0.64
N PHE A 9 0.45 -7.93 -0.51
CA PHE A 9 -0.18 -8.33 0.75
C PHE A 9 0.31 -9.72 1.14
N LEU A 10 0.73 -9.84 2.40
CA LEU A 10 1.31 -11.05 2.96
C LEU A 10 0.47 -11.58 4.11
N ASN A 11 0.40 -12.91 4.22
CA ASN A 11 -0.18 -13.57 5.40
C ASN A 11 0.79 -13.58 6.59
N ALA A 12 0.38 -14.26 7.68
CA ALA A 12 1.20 -14.42 8.88
C ALA A 12 2.53 -15.16 8.69
N ALA A 13 2.61 -16.01 7.65
CA ALA A 13 3.82 -16.73 7.29
C ALA A 13 4.72 -15.95 6.31
N GLY A 14 4.37 -14.71 5.96
CA GLY A 14 5.11 -13.89 4.99
C GLY A 14 4.92 -14.33 3.54
N GLN A 15 3.90 -15.15 3.24
CA GLN A 15 3.60 -15.57 1.88
C GLN A 15 2.69 -14.55 1.19
N ILE A 16 2.94 -14.30 -0.09
CA ILE A 16 2.08 -13.43 -0.92
C ILE A 16 0.70 -14.08 -1.04
N VAL A 17 -0.33 -13.34 -0.64
CA VAL A 17 -1.73 -13.74 -0.79
C VAL A 17 -2.50 -12.88 -1.78
N ALA A 18 -2.01 -11.66 -2.04
CA ALA A 18 -2.53 -10.78 -3.08
C ALA A 18 -1.46 -9.77 -3.50
N ALA A 19 -1.58 -9.29 -4.73
CA ALA A 19 -0.88 -8.13 -5.25
C ALA A 19 -1.85 -7.31 -6.12
N LEU A 20 -1.54 -6.04 -6.32
CA LEU A 20 -2.28 -5.15 -7.22
C LEU A 20 -1.29 -4.61 -8.24
N ASP A 21 -1.49 -4.89 -9.52
CA ASP A 21 -0.70 -4.24 -10.58
C ASP A 21 -1.14 -2.78 -10.68
N PRO A 22 -0.26 -1.78 -10.44
CA PRO A 22 -0.65 -0.37 -10.53
C PRO A 22 -1.27 0.02 -11.89
N GLU A 23 -0.80 -0.56 -12.99
CA GLU A 23 -1.26 -0.21 -14.33
C GLU A 23 -2.69 -0.69 -14.57
N ASP A 24 -3.06 -1.84 -14.02
CA ASP A 24 -4.43 -2.36 -14.05
C ASP A 24 -5.44 -1.39 -13.41
N TYR A 25 -4.98 -0.49 -12.53
CA TYR A 25 -5.80 0.52 -11.85
C TYR A 25 -5.51 1.96 -12.32
N GLY A 26 -4.88 2.12 -13.49
CA GLY A 26 -4.60 3.44 -14.09
C GLY A 26 -3.56 4.26 -13.34
N SER A 27 -2.72 3.62 -12.53
CA SER A 27 -1.59 4.26 -11.84
C SER A 27 -0.28 3.85 -12.52
N GLY A 28 0.64 4.81 -12.71
CA GLY A 28 1.97 4.47 -13.23
C GLY A 28 2.81 3.74 -12.17
N LEU A 29 3.75 2.89 -12.59
CA LEU A 29 4.56 1.99 -11.73
C LEU A 29 5.49 2.68 -10.71
N LYS A 30 5.54 4.02 -10.68
CA LYS A 30 6.39 4.79 -9.76
C LYS A 30 5.62 5.07 -8.48
N LEU A 31 6.32 4.95 -7.35
CA LEU A 31 5.73 5.08 -6.02
C LEU A 31 4.89 6.34 -5.81
N MET A 32 5.33 7.48 -6.36
CA MET A 32 4.59 8.75 -6.25
C MET A 32 3.19 8.68 -6.88
N GLY A 33 3.03 7.92 -7.97
CA GLY A 33 1.74 7.68 -8.61
C GLY A 33 0.76 6.91 -7.73
N HIS A 34 1.27 6.14 -6.76
CA HIS A 34 0.46 5.31 -5.87
C HIS A 34 -0.05 6.08 -4.64
N THR A 35 0.45 7.29 -4.38
CA THR A 35 0.10 8.06 -3.17
C THR A 35 -1.27 8.75 -3.26
N ARG A 36 -1.90 8.80 -4.43
CA ARG A 36 -3.21 9.45 -4.62
C ARG A 36 -4.31 8.67 -3.89
N ALA A 37 -4.82 9.24 -2.80
CA ALA A 37 -5.78 8.58 -1.92
C ALA A 37 -7.13 8.30 -2.59
N ASP A 38 -7.47 9.06 -3.63
CA ASP A 38 -8.69 8.93 -4.43
C ASP A 38 -8.54 8.02 -5.66
N ALA A 39 -7.32 7.52 -5.93
CA ALA A 39 -7.08 6.67 -7.09
C ALA A 39 -7.75 5.29 -6.93
N PRO A 40 -8.17 4.65 -8.05
CA PRO A 40 -8.74 3.29 -8.00
C PRO A 40 -7.81 2.27 -7.34
N LEU A 41 -6.49 2.43 -7.50
CA LEU A 41 -5.47 1.62 -6.83
C LEU A 41 -5.62 1.65 -5.31
N MET A 42 -5.79 2.84 -4.71
CA MET A 42 -5.93 2.98 -3.26
C MET A 42 -7.29 2.46 -2.76
N SER A 43 -8.33 2.56 -3.58
CA SER A 43 -9.62 1.91 -3.30
C SER A 43 -9.49 0.38 -3.29
N ALA A 44 -8.72 -0.19 -4.21
CA ALA A 44 -8.43 -1.62 -4.24
C ALA A 44 -7.59 -2.07 -3.03
N VAL A 45 -6.61 -1.26 -2.61
CA VAL A 45 -5.84 -1.51 -1.37
C VAL A 45 -6.78 -1.55 -0.16
N ALA A 46 -7.65 -0.55 -0.01
CA ALA A 46 -8.64 -0.52 1.07
C ALA A 46 -9.61 -1.71 1.02
N ALA A 47 -10.02 -2.12 -0.18
CA ALA A 47 -10.87 -3.30 -0.38
C ALA A 47 -10.18 -4.59 0.12
N ILE A 48 -8.88 -4.77 -0.11
CA ILE A 48 -8.14 -5.92 0.43
C ILE A 48 -8.02 -5.85 1.95
N LEU A 49 -7.63 -4.69 2.50
CA LEU A 49 -7.41 -4.49 3.94
C LEU A 49 -8.67 -4.54 4.79
N SER A 50 -9.85 -4.34 4.19
CA SER A 50 -11.14 -4.49 4.85
C SER A 50 -11.66 -5.92 4.88
N LEU A 51 -11.19 -6.80 3.98
CA LEU A 51 -11.55 -8.21 3.96
C LEU A 51 -10.79 -9.03 5.01
N ASP A 52 -9.57 -8.60 5.34
CA ASP A 52 -8.71 -9.26 6.32
C ASP A 52 -8.03 -8.18 7.18
N GLY A 53 -8.52 -8.05 8.41
CA GLY A 53 -8.19 -6.96 9.32
C GLY A 53 -6.79 -7.00 9.92
N ALA A 54 -5.86 -7.81 9.40
CA ALA A 54 -4.47 -7.84 9.88
C ALA A 54 -3.45 -8.31 8.82
N LEU A 55 -3.69 -8.05 7.54
CA LEU A 55 -2.71 -8.36 6.49
C LEU A 55 -1.43 -7.55 6.67
N ARG A 56 -0.31 -8.18 6.36
CA ARG A 56 0.97 -7.47 6.26
C ARG A 56 1.09 -6.83 4.89
N VAL A 57 1.54 -5.59 4.84
CA VAL A 57 1.59 -4.83 3.57
C VAL A 57 3.00 -4.39 3.27
N ALA A 58 3.43 -4.60 2.02
CA ALA A 58 4.64 -4.01 1.48
C ALA A 58 4.34 -3.43 0.10
N TRP A 59 4.78 -2.20 -0.16
CA TRP A 59 5.01 -1.75 -1.53
C TRP A 59 6.34 -2.37 -1.98
N ALA A 60 6.26 -3.58 -2.52
CA ALA A 60 7.42 -4.33 -2.95
C ALA A 60 8.07 -3.59 -4.12
N GLY A 61 9.33 -3.18 -3.96
CA GLY A 61 10.06 -2.47 -5.01
C GLY A 61 11.04 -3.38 -5.76
N ASP A 62 11.23 -3.15 -7.05
CA ASP A 62 12.10 -3.98 -7.90
C ASP A 62 13.60 -3.91 -7.53
N TYR A 63 14.03 -2.84 -6.85
CA TYR A 63 15.40 -2.69 -6.31
C TYR A 63 15.52 -3.09 -4.83
N ALA A 64 14.48 -3.62 -4.19
CA ALA A 64 14.56 -4.07 -2.80
C ALA A 64 15.56 -5.23 -2.63
N ASP A 65 16.03 -5.41 -1.40
CA ASP A 65 16.91 -6.53 -1.04
C ASP A 65 16.23 -7.89 -1.32
N ASN A 66 17.04 -8.89 -1.63
CA ASN A 66 16.55 -10.25 -1.85
C ASN A 66 15.92 -10.83 -0.57
N GLU A 67 14.88 -11.64 -0.74
CA GLU A 67 14.31 -12.39 0.37
C GLU A 67 15.35 -13.39 0.93
N PRO A 68 15.42 -13.58 2.26
CA PRO A 68 16.35 -14.53 2.86
C PRO A 68 16.23 -15.94 2.26
N GLY A 69 17.36 -16.49 1.81
CA GLY A 69 17.40 -17.81 1.19
C GLY A 69 16.80 -17.87 -0.23
N ARG A 70 16.41 -16.73 -0.81
CA ARG A 70 15.99 -16.61 -2.20
C ARG A 70 17.00 -15.76 -2.97
N GLY A 71 17.14 -16.05 -4.27
CA GLY A 71 18.00 -15.28 -5.17
C GLY A 71 17.33 -14.00 -5.73
N THR A 72 16.19 -13.58 -5.17
CA THR A 72 15.39 -12.47 -5.68
C THR A 72 14.52 -11.86 -4.57
N ASN A 73 13.99 -10.67 -4.81
CA ASN A 73 13.17 -9.90 -3.85
C ASN A 73 11.66 -10.14 -4.02
N LEU A 74 10.87 -9.54 -3.14
CA LEU A 74 9.42 -9.72 -3.11
C LEU A 74 8.73 -9.33 -4.42
N TYR A 75 9.19 -8.27 -5.10
CA TYR A 75 8.62 -7.80 -6.37
C TYR A 75 8.66 -8.89 -7.45
N PHE A 76 9.79 -9.57 -7.58
CA PHE A 76 9.98 -10.64 -8.58
C PHE A 76 9.40 -12.00 -8.16
N LEU A 77 8.88 -12.12 -6.93
CA LEU A 77 8.17 -13.32 -6.46
C LEU A 77 6.66 -13.25 -6.69
N ILE A 78 6.16 -12.10 -7.14
CA ILE A 78 4.76 -11.95 -7.54
C ILE A 78 4.55 -12.76 -8.83
N GLU A 79 3.40 -13.41 -8.92
CA GLU A 79 3.01 -14.29 -10.02
C GLU A 79 1.62 -13.87 -10.45
N ASP A 80 1.20 -14.20 -11.68
CA ASP A 80 -0.10 -13.79 -12.22
C ASP A 80 -1.28 -14.16 -11.32
N ARG A 81 -1.19 -15.31 -10.65
CA ARG A 81 -2.21 -15.80 -9.69
C ARG A 81 -2.38 -14.91 -8.45
N HIS A 82 -1.40 -14.07 -8.14
CA HIS A 82 -1.45 -13.15 -7.01
C HIS A 82 -2.20 -11.85 -7.35
N PHE A 83 -2.30 -11.47 -8.64
CA PHE A 83 -2.93 -10.21 -9.02
C PHE A 83 -4.45 -10.25 -8.84
N VAL A 84 -4.94 -9.33 -8.02
CA VAL A 84 -6.37 -9.10 -7.80
C VAL A 84 -6.84 -7.93 -8.65
N ARG A 85 -7.93 -8.14 -9.39
CA ARG A 85 -8.55 -7.18 -10.30
C ARG A 85 -10.01 -7.00 -9.93
N PHE A 86 -10.31 -5.89 -9.27
CA PHE A 86 -11.65 -5.61 -8.76
C PHE A 86 -12.56 -4.99 -9.83
N GLU A 87 -13.74 -5.60 -10.00
CA GLU A 87 -14.79 -5.12 -10.92
C GLU A 87 -15.19 -3.66 -10.63
N GLY A 88 -15.10 -2.80 -11.65
CA GLY A 88 -15.43 -1.38 -11.53
C GLY A 88 -14.33 -0.49 -10.94
N LEU A 89 -13.17 -1.05 -10.58
CA LEU A 89 -11.98 -0.28 -10.19
C LEU A 89 -10.85 -0.36 -11.23
N VAL A 90 -10.77 -1.45 -11.99
CA VAL A 90 -9.73 -1.61 -13.02
C VAL A 90 -9.97 -0.73 -14.24
N PHE A 91 -8.88 -0.40 -14.93
CA PHE A 91 -8.87 0.44 -16.13
C PHE A 91 -9.63 -0.23 -17.30
N PRO A 92 -10.28 0.54 -18.20
CA PRO A 92 -10.96 -0.04 -19.36
C PRO A 92 -10.04 -0.96 -20.19
N GLY A 93 -10.51 -2.19 -20.45
CA GLY A 93 -9.76 -3.21 -21.18
C GLY A 93 -9.04 -4.23 -20.29
N VAL A 94 -9.04 -4.04 -18.98
CA VAL A 94 -8.54 -5.02 -18.00
C VAL A 94 -9.69 -5.90 -17.53
N GLU A 95 -9.55 -7.22 -17.65
CA GLU A 95 -10.58 -8.18 -17.21
C GLU A 95 -10.55 -8.36 -15.68
N PRO A 96 -11.65 -8.06 -14.96
CA PRO A 96 -11.71 -8.26 -13.53
C PRO A 96 -11.75 -9.74 -13.15
N ASN A 97 -11.14 -10.10 -12.03
CA ASN A 97 -11.17 -11.46 -11.48
C ASN A 97 -11.80 -11.54 -10.08
N ARG A 98 -12.25 -10.40 -9.53
CA ARG A 98 -12.86 -10.32 -8.21
C ARG A 98 -13.96 -9.28 -8.17
N LYS A 99 -15.03 -9.58 -7.45
CA LYS A 99 -16.08 -8.60 -7.15
C LYS A 99 -15.56 -7.60 -6.13
N THR A 100 -15.82 -6.32 -6.37
CA THR A 100 -15.51 -5.26 -5.40
C THR A 100 -16.38 -5.47 -4.16
N PRO A 101 -15.79 -5.59 -2.96
CA PRO A 101 -16.55 -5.55 -1.72
C PRO A 101 -17.39 -4.27 -1.71
N ARG A 102 -18.67 -4.35 -1.32
CA ARG A 102 -19.52 -3.15 -1.27
C ARG A 102 -18.80 -2.07 -0.46
N PRO A 103 -18.65 -0.84 -0.97
CA PRO A 103 -18.04 0.21 -0.20
C PRO A 103 -18.91 0.47 1.02
N SER A 104 -18.38 0.26 2.22
CA SER A 104 -18.97 0.90 3.38
C SER A 104 -18.81 2.41 3.22
N ALA A 105 -19.86 3.16 3.54
CA ALA A 105 -19.83 4.60 3.53
C ALA A 105 -18.74 5.13 4.48
N VAL A 106 -17.69 5.70 3.89
CA VAL A 106 -16.74 6.72 4.35
C VAL A 106 -16.68 6.99 5.86
N CYS A 107 -15.55 6.62 6.49
CA CYS A 107 -14.82 7.40 7.51
C CYS A 107 -13.45 6.77 7.83
N ASP A 108 -12.54 6.65 6.88
CA ASP A 108 -11.68 5.48 6.98
C ASP A 108 -10.21 5.74 7.33
N TYR A 109 -9.88 5.21 8.50
CA TYR A 109 -8.56 5.16 9.08
C TYR A 109 -7.80 3.95 8.51
N ILE A 110 -6.52 4.17 8.17
CA ILE A 110 -5.57 3.07 7.96
C ILE A 110 -4.79 2.92 9.25
N CYS A 111 -4.84 1.75 9.86
CA CYS A 111 -4.29 1.50 11.18
C CYS A 111 -3.14 0.50 11.09
N ASN A 112 -1.97 0.87 11.61
CA ASN A 112 -0.86 -0.03 11.84
C ASN A 112 -1.00 -0.63 13.25
N LEU A 113 -1.35 -1.91 13.30
CA LEU A 113 -1.60 -2.65 14.54
C LEU A 113 -0.33 -2.90 15.35
N ASP A 114 0.83 -2.99 14.69
CA ASP A 114 2.11 -3.28 15.34
C ASP A 114 2.70 -2.05 16.03
N LYS A 115 2.44 -0.87 15.48
CA LYS A 115 2.94 0.40 16.03
C LYS A 115 1.90 1.22 16.79
N GLN A 116 0.63 0.80 16.76
CA GLN A 116 -0.50 1.58 17.28
C GLN A 116 -0.54 3.00 16.68
N GLN A 117 -0.32 3.05 15.37
CA GLN A 117 -0.32 4.29 14.59
C GLN A 117 -1.45 4.31 13.56
N TYR A 118 -1.91 5.49 13.16
CA TYR A 118 -2.99 5.61 12.19
C TYR A 118 -2.82 6.74 11.18
N ILE A 119 -3.39 6.56 9.99
CA ILE A 119 -3.60 7.59 8.97
C ILE A 119 -5.09 7.87 8.93
N HIS A 120 -5.49 9.12 9.20
CA HIS A 120 -6.87 9.55 9.03
C HIS A 120 -7.04 10.21 7.66
N ILE A 121 -7.50 9.43 6.67
CA ILE A 121 -7.52 9.85 5.25
C ILE A 121 -8.26 11.18 5.03
N PRO A 122 -9.47 11.42 5.59
CA PRO A 122 -10.18 12.69 5.40
C PRO A 122 -9.43 13.94 5.89
N SER A 123 -8.52 13.80 6.87
CA SER A 123 -7.71 14.91 7.38
C SER A 123 -6.45 15.22 6.57
N LEU A 124 -6.12 14.38 5.59
CA LEU A 124 -4.96 14.63 4.73
C LEU A 124 -5.21 15.87 3.86
N GLY A 125 -4.20 16.74 3.81
CA GLY A 125 -4.19 17.93 2.98
C GLY A 125 -4.28 17.59 1.49
N ILE A 126 -4.69 18.59 0.72
CA ILE A 126 -4.67 18.55 -0.74
C ILE A 126 -3.42 19.32 -1.17
N ASP A 127 -2.61 18.72 -2.05
CA ASP A 127 -1.39 19.34 -2.57
C ASP A 127 -1.71 20.42 -3.63
N PHE A 128 -0.66 21.03 -4.18
CA PHE A 128 -0.78 22.09 -5.19
C PHE A 128 -1.38 21.59 -6.52
N ASP A 129 -1.31 20.29 -6.79
CA ASP A 129 -1.89 19.64 -7.97
C ASP A 129 -3.36 19.24 -7.76
N GLY A 130 -3.93 19.51 -6.57
CA GLY A 130 -5.30 19.19 -6.23
C GLY A 130 -5.50 17.75 -5.74
N TRP A 131 -4.43 17.02 -5.42
CA TRP A 131 -4.50 15.63 -4.97
C TRP A 131 -4.38 15.51 -3.46
N ARG A 132 -5.24 14.68 -2.87
CA ARG A 132 -5.05 14.18 -1.51
C ARG A 132 -4.06 13.02 -1.55
N ARG A 133 -2.90 13.16 -0.89
CA ARG A 133 -1.89 12.10 -0.87
C ARG A 133 -1.83 11.38 0.46
N THR A 134 -1.90 10.05 0.41
CA THR A 134 -1.69 9.16 1.56
C THR A 134 -0.21 8.78 1.69
N PRO A 135 0.35 8.78 2.90
CA PRO A 135 1.72 8.33 3.14
C PRO A 135 1.87 6.80 3.11
N LEU A 136 0.76 6.03 3.04
CA LEU A 136 0.81 4.57 3.14
C LEU A 136 1.82 3.92 2.17
N PRO A 137 1.87 4.25 0.87
CA PRO A 137 2.84 3.64 -0.04
C PRO A 137 4.29 3.90 0.38
N LEU A 138 4.60 5.11 0.86
CA LEU A 138 5.94 5.46 1.33
C LEU A 138 6.28 4.74 2.63
N LEU A 139 5.37 4.76 3.60
CA LEU A 139 5.55 4.10 4.89
C LEU A 139 5.77 2.58 4.73
N THR A 140 5.16 1.96 3.72
CA THR A 140 5.23 0.51 3.48
C THR A 140 6.17 0.10 2.34
N ALA A 141 6.91 1.05 1.75
CA ALA A 141 7.80 0.76 0.64
C ALA A 141 9.00 -0.11 1.07
N GLU A 142 9.24 -1.18 0.34
CA GLU A 142 10.50 -1.91 0.35
C GLU A 142 11.32 -1.42 -0.83
N TYR A 143 12.38 -0.69 -0.53
CA TYR A 143 13.27 -0.12 -1.52
C TYR A 143 14.71 -0.57 -1.30
N GLY A 144 15.54 -0.43 -2.32
CA GLY A 144 16.97 -0.72 -2.17
C GLY A 144 17.60 0.17 -1.11
N ALA A 145 18.75 -0.23 -0.57
CA ALA A 145 19.42 0.49 0.50
C ALA A 145 19.45 2.01 0.23
N PRO A 146 18.99 2.86 1.18
CA PRO A 146 19.10 4.30 1.03
C PRO A 146 20.55 4.69 0.76
N GLN A 147 20.76 5.77 0.00
CA GLN A 147 22.11 6.32 -0.13
C GLN A 147 22.70 6.56 1.28
N PRO A 148 23.99 6.27 1.52
CA PRO A 148 24.61 6.37 2.84
C PRO A 148 24.41 7.73 3.55
N ASP A 149 24.17 8.75 2.74
CA ASP A 149 24.06 10.17 3.06
C ASP A 149 22.62 10.70 2.95
N ALA A 150 21.64 9.81 2.73
CA ALA A 150 20.23 10.18 2.77
C ALA A 150 19.81 10.56 4.21
N PRO A 151 19.09 11.68 4.40
CA PRO A 151 18.56 12.02 5.71
C PRO A 151 17.60 10.94 6.20
N PRO A 152 17.47 10.73 7.52
CA PRO A 152 16.49 9.82 8.08
C PRO A 152 15.10 10.16 7.52
N ASN A 153 14.43 9.17 6.95
CA ASN A 153 13.06 9.32 6.47
C ASN A 153 12.20 8.19 7.06
N ASN A 154 10.89 8.36 7.00
CA ASN A 154 9.94 7.37 7.52
C ASN A 154 9.58 6.30 6.47
N VAL A 155 10.30 6.25 5.35
CA VAL A 155 10.01 5.33 4.24
C VAL A 155 10.31 3.90 4.69
N GLY A 156 9.40 2.98 4.38
CA GLY A 156 9.51 1.57 4.75
C GLY A 156 9.38 1.27 6.24
N THR A 157 9.14 2.27 7.10
CA THR A 157 9.01 2.04 8.55
C THR A 157 7.82 1.15 8.93
N TRP A 158 6.80 1.08 8.07
CA TRP A 158 5.62 0.20 8.18
C TRP A 158 5.69 -1.01 7.24
N ALA A 159 6.79 -1.23 6.51
CA ALA A 159 6.89 -2.36 5.60
C ALA A 159 6.70 -3.69 6.35
N ARG A 160 5.79 -4.52 5.86
CA ARG A 160 5.35 -5.81 6.44
C ARG A 160 4.70 -5.72 7.82
N ASP A 161 4.36 -4.54 8.32
CA ASP A 161 3.54 -4.42 9.52
C ASP A 161 2.09 -4.84 9.22
N ARG A 162 1.37 -5.27 10.26
CA ARG A 162 -0.06 -5.60 10.20
C ARG A 162 -0.88 -4.33 10.04
N ILE A 163 -1.48 -4.16 8.86
CA ILE A 163 -2.30 -3.00 8.52
C ILE A 163 -3.76 -3.43 8.40
N CYS A 164 -4.66 -2.58 8.89
CA CYS A 164 -6.09 -2.75 8.68
C CYS A 164 -6.75 -1.44 8.26
N TYR A 165 -7.93 -1.58 7.65
CA TYR A 165 -8.77 -0.46 7.24
C TYR A 165 -10.05 -0.46 8.08
N THR A 166 -10.37 0.68 8.69
CA THR A 166 -11.49 0.78 9.64
C THR A 166 -12.21 2.11 9.49
N GLN A 167 -13.53 2.09 9.64
CA GLN A 167 -14.39 3.26 9.56
C GLN A 167 -14.54 4.02 10.87
N THR A 168 -14.06 3.41 11.95
CA THR A 168 -14.07 3.99 13.28
C THR A 168 -12.66 4.41 13.65
N PRO A 169 -12.50 5.49 14.43
CA PRO A 169 -11.20 5.85 14.97
C PRO A 169 -10.61 4.67 15.77
N PRO A 170 -9.28 4.50 15.74
CA PRO A 170 -8.62 3.49 16.56
C PRO A 170 -8.82 3.80 18.05
N SER A 171 -8.43 2.82 18.89
CA SER A 171 -8.55 2.95 20.35
C SER A 171 -7.83 4.20 20.88
N PRO A 172 -8.31 4.78 22.00
CA PRO A 172 -7.60 5.87 22.67
C PRO A 172 -6.14 5.50 22.97
N GLY A 173 -5.21 6.41 22.71
CA GLY A 173 -3.76 6.22 22.92
C GLY A 173 -2.96 5.88 21.66
N TRP A 174 -3.62 5.63 20.54
CA TRP A 174 -2.95 5.51 19.24
C TRP A 174 -2.46 6.88 18.76
N THR A 175 -1.37 6.89 17.98
CA THR A 175 -0.74 8.13 17.49
C THR A 175 -0.88 8.28 15.97
N PRO A 176 -0.92 9.50 15.42
CA PRO A 176 -0.85 9.69 13.97
C PRO A 176 0.44 9.09 13.39
N ALA A 177 0.35 8.56 12.17
CA ALA A 177 1.50 8.09 11.41
C ALA A 177 2.53 9.22 11.24
N PRO A 178 3.84 8.88 11.24
CA PRO A 178 4.87 9.89 11.07
C PRO A 178 4.79 10.50 9.65
N PRO A 179 5.12 11.79 9.49
CA PRO A 179 5.07 12.43 8.18
C PRO A 179 6.11 11.82 7.24
N THR A 180 5.72 11.52 6.01
CA THR A 180 6.66 11.23 4.92
C THR A 180 6.70 12.46 4.02
N ALA A 181 7.90 12.95 3.70
CA ALA A 181 8.03 14.01 2.69
C ALA A 181 7.53 13.46 1.34
N CYS A 182 6.46 14.07 0.81
CA CYS A 182 6.00 13.88 -0.56
C CYS A 182 6.46 15.06 -1.40
#